data_AF-A0A0B7C248-F1
#
_entry.id   AF-A0A0B7C248-F1
#
_cell.length_a   1.000
_cell.length_b   1.000
_cell.length_c   1.000
_cell.angle_alpha   90.00
_cell.angle_beta   90.00
_cell.angle_gamma   90.00
#
_symmetry.space_group_name_H-M   'P 1'
#
loop_
_entity.id
_entity.type
_entity.pdbx_description
1 polymer ?
#
loop_
_entity_poly.entity_id
_entity_poly.type
_entity_poly.pdbx_seq_one_letter_code
_entity_poly.pdbx_strand_id
1 'polypeptide(L)'
;FDTNIKNLLRTIHPLDREAIIHSSATADILLTIIAVDNGYPERTGTGTVSVIIKDVNDNPPHFTQTIYNAKVSEDAPVNQSVVLS
;
A
#
# COMPACT_ATOMS: atom_id res chain seq x y z
N PHE A 1 -1.37 1.90 -14.22
CA PHE A 1 -2.74 1.98 -14.77
C PHE A 1 -2.67 2.05 -16.27
N ASP A 2 -3.70 1.62 -16.98
CA ASP A 2 -3.76 1.63 -18.43
C ASP A 2 -5.10 2.20 -18.93
N THR A 3 -5.06 2.89 -20.07
CA THR A 3 -6.20 3.48 -20.79
C THR A 3 -6.36 2.92 -22.22
N ASN A 4 -5.60 1.90 -22.62
CA ASN A 4 -5.65 1.29 -23.97
C ASN A 4 -7.01 0.66 -24.36
N ILE A 5 -7.98 0.59 -23.43
CA ILE A 5 -9.38 0.34 -23.78
C ILE A 5 -10.11 1.68 -23.65
N LYS A 6 -10.69 2.17 -24.76
CA LYS A 6 -11.37 3.46 -24.89
C LYS A 6 -12.10 3.87 -23.60
N ASN A 7 -11.55 4.87 -22.91
CA ASN A 7 -12.11 5.53 -21.73
C ASN A 7 -12.20 4.70 -20.43
N LEU A 8 -11.53 3.54 -20.34
CA LEU A 8 -11.49 2.74 -19.12
C LEU A 8 -10.11 2.83 -18.46
N LEU A 9 -10.05 3.45 -17.28
CA LEU A 9 -8.89 3.36 -16.41
C LEU A 9 -8.95 2.04 -15.63
N ARG A 10 -7.96 1.17 -15.82
CA ARG A 10 -7.83 -0.06 -15.03
C ARG A 10 -6.42 -0.23 -14.47
N THR A 11 -6.34 -1.01 -13.40
CA THR A 11 -5.06 -1.53 -12.91
C THR A 11 -4.55 -2.59 -13.88
N ILE A 12 -3.23 -2.67 -14.04
CA ILE A 12 -2.56 -3.69 -14.87
C ILE A 12 -1.92 -4.79 -14.02
N HIS A 13 -1.74 -4.52 -12.73
CA HIS A 13 -1.27 -5.44 -11.70
C HIS A 13 -2.08 -5.18 -10.42
N PRO A 14 -2.13 -6.14 -9.49
CA PRO A 14 -2.69 -5.91 -8.16
C PRO A 14 -2.09 -4.66 -7.51
N LEU A 15 -2.92 -3.92 -6.78
CA LEU A 15 -2.46 -2.79 -5.99
C LEU A 15 -2.04 -3.32 -4.62
N ASP A 16 -0.86 -2.93 -4.18
CA ASP A 16 -0.30 -3.24 -2.87
C ASP A 16 0.03 -1.89 -2.20
N ARG A 17 -0.67 -1.59 -1.11
CA ARG A 17 -0.56 -0.29 -0.43
C ARG A 17 0.83 -0.12 0.16
N GLU A 18 1.38 -1.17 0.76
CA GLU A 18 2.67 -1.17 1.43
C GLU A 18 3.79 -0.94 0.40
N ALA A 19 3.73 -1.62 -0.75
CA ALA A 19 4.68 -1.38 -1.85
C ALA A 19 4.61 0.06 -2.39
N ILE A 20 3.40 0.66 -2.46
CA ILE A 20 3.23 2.04 -2.90
C ILE A 20 3.80 3.03 -1.89
N ILE A 21 3.52 2.84 -0.59
CA ILE A 21 4.08 3.70 0.47
C ILE A 21 5.60 3.60 0.51
N HIS A 22 6.16 2.40 0.32
CA HIS A 22 7.62 2.20 0.25
C HIS A 22 8.27 2.93 -0.92
N SER A 23 7.56 3.13 -2.03
CA SER A 23 8.09 3.76 -3.25
C SER A 23 7.74 5.25 -3.39
N SER A 24 6.67 5.73 -2.73
CA SER A 24 6.12 7.07 -2.95
C SER A 24 5.80 7.85 -1.65
N ALA A 25 6.19 7.33 -0.48
CA ALA A 25 5.98 7.89 0.88
C ALA A 25 4.52 8.13 1.31
N THR A 26 3.58 8.05 0.37
CA THR A 26 2.14 8.27 0.54
C THR A 26 1.38 7.16 -0.16
N ALA A 27 0.12 6.94 0.22
CA ALA A 27 -0.74 5.92 -0.36
C ALA A 27 -1.60 6.48 -1.51
N ASP A 28 -1.22 7.62 -2.07
CA ASP A 28 -1.97 8.32 -3.11
C ASP A 28 -1.19 8.32 -4.43
N ILE A 29 -1.88 8.02 -5.52
CA ILE A 29 -1.30 8.07 -6.87
C ILE A 29 -1.99 9.20 -7.64
N LEU A 30 -1.18 10.15 -8.13
CA LEU A 30 -1.64 11.19 -9.05
C LEU A 30 -1.43 10.73 -10.50
N LEU A 31 -2.52 10.61 -11.23
CA LEU A 31 -2.51 10.25 -12.64
C LEU A 31 -2.81 11.49 -13.50
N THR A 32 -1.91 11.81 -14.41
CA THR A 32 -2.15 12.82 -15.45
C THR A 32 -2.69 12.13 -16.70
N ILE A 33 -3.88 12.54 -17.12
CA ILE A 33 -4.56 12.02 -18.31
C ILE A 33 -4.50 13.08 -19.41
N ILE A 34 -4.14 12.66 -20.61
CA ILE A 34 -4.10 13.51 -21.80
C ILE A 34 -5.12 12.97 -22.79
N ALA A 35 -6.05 13.82 -23.20
CA ALA A 35 -6.94 13.59 -24.34
C ALA A 35 -6.38 14.31 -25.56
N VAL A 36 -6.36 13.64 -26.70
CA VAL A 36 -5.91 14.19 -27.99
C VAL A 36 -7.08 14.06 -28.97
N ASP A 37 -7.45 15.15 -29.65
CA ASP A 37 -8.44 15.10 -30.72
C ASP A 37 -7.80 14.69 -32.06
N ASN A 38 -8.63 14.33 -33.04
CA ASN A 38 -8.16 13.96 -34.38
C ASN A 38 -8.17 15.17 -35.35
N GLY A 39 -8.01 16.39 -34.84
CA GLY A 39 -7.99 17.61 -35.66
C GLY A 39 -6.70 17.80 -36.44
N TYR A 40 -6.66 18.76 -37.36
CA TYR A 40 -5.41 19.22 -37.98
C TYR A 40 -5.32 20.76 -37.95
N PRO A 41 -4.49 21.36 -37.09
CA PRO A 41 -3.63 20.71 -36.10
C PRO A 41 -4.44 20.06 -34.96
N GLU A 42 -3.88 19.01 -34.36
CA GLU A 42 -4.46 18.33 -33.20
C GLU A 42 -4.48 19.27 -31.98
N ARG A 43 -5.49 19.10 -31.12
CA ARG A 43 -5.58 19.77 -29.82
C ARG A 43 -5.56 18.74 -28.71
N THR A 44 -4.98 19.13 -27.59
CA THR A 44 -4.92 18.31 -26.39
C THR A 44 -5.66 18.95 -25.22
N GLY A 45 -6.20 18.10 -24.34
CA GLY A 45 -6.75 18.48 -23.04
C GLY A 45 -6.12 17.61 -21.96
N THR A 46 -5.77 18.22 -20.83
CA THR A 46 -5.12 17.52 -19.71
C THR A 46 -6.02 17.56 -18.48
N GLY A 47 -6.10 16.44 -17.76
CA GLY A 47 -6.79 16.34 -16.47
C GLY A 47 -5.98 15.52 -15.48
N THR A 48 -6.28 15.67 -14.18
CA THR A 48 -5.65 14.91 -13.11
C THR A 48 -6.67 14.06 -12.37
N VAL A 49 -6.27 12.85 -11.99
CA VAL A 49 -7.06 11.93 -11.16
C VAL A 49 -6.24 11.56 -9.94
N SER A 50 -6.80 11.81 -8.76
CA SER A 50 -6.22 11.34 -7.50
C SER A 50 -6.80 9.97 -7.15
N VAL A 51 -5.94 8.97 -7.04
CA VAL A 51 -6.30 7.61 -6.66
C VAL A 51 -5.82 7.36 -5.24
N ILE A 52 -6.78 7.24 -4.32
CA ILE A 52 -6.52 6.96 -2.90
C ILE A 52 -6.56 5.44 -2.71
N ILE A 53 -5.44 4.86 -2.27
CA ILE A 53 -5.36 3.42 -1.99
C ILE A 53 -5.86 3.16 -0.58
N LYS A 54 -6.98 2.45 -0.48
CA LYS A 54 -7.54 2.07 0.82
C LYS A 54 -6.68 0.99 1.47
N ASP A 55 -6.44 1.18 2.76
CA ASP A 55 -5.84 0.17 3.61
C ASP A 55 -6.79 -1.01 3.79
N VAL A 56 -6.30 -2.21 3.55
CA VAL A 56 -7.00 -3.46 3.82
C VAL A 56 -6.06 -4.26 4.71
N ASN A 57 -6.59 -4.87 5.77
CA ASN A 57 -5.77 -5.67 6.67
C ASN A 57 -5.41 -7.02 6.02
N ASP A 58 -4.47 -7.00 5.10
CA ASP A 58 -3.85 -8.16 4.46
C ASP A 58 -2.46 -8.48 5.02
N ASN A 59 -1.98 -7.68 5.98
CA ASN A 59 -0.72 -7.86 6.71
C ASN A 59 -0.99 -8.41 8.12
N PRO A 60 -1.06 -9.74 8.32
CA PRO A 60 -1.27 -10.33 9.62
C PRO A 60 -0.10 -10.02 10.57
N PRO A 61 -0.34 -9.98 11.90
CA PRO A 61 0.74 -9.78 12.85
C PRO A 61 1.74 -10.95 12.78
N HIS A 62 3.03 -10.60 12.83
CA HIS A 62 4.12 -11.57 12.90
C HIS A 62 4.80 -11.47 14.26
N PHE A 63 5.14 -12.63 14.83
CA PHE A 63 6.04 -12.68 15.96
C PHE A 63 7.42 -12.15 15.54
N THR A 64 8.04 -11.34 16.40
CA THR A 64 9.39 -10.81 16.18
C THR A 64 10.45 -11.90 16.21
N GLN A 65 10.18 -13.03 16.86
CA GLN A 65 11.08 -14.17 16.99
C GLN A 65 10.33 -15.47 16.78
N THR A 66 11.01 -16.45 16.18
CA THR A 66 10.47 -17.81 16.05
C THR A 66 10.44 -18.53 17.39
N ILE A 67 11.35 -18.18 18.30
CA ILE A 67 11.46 -18.74 19.63
C ILE A 67 11.66 -17.59 20.61
N TYR A 68 10.86 -17.60 21.66
CA TYR A 68 10.89 -16.66 22.77
C TYR A 68 11.42 -17.37 24.00
N ASN A 69 12.53 -16.91 24.58
CA ASN A 69 13.11 -17.49 25.78
C ASN A 69 12.92 -16.54 26.96
N ALA A 70 12.63 -17.11 28.13
CA ALA A 70 12.59 -16.35 29.37
C ALA A 70 13.11 -17.19 30.53
N LYS A 71 13.53 -16.49 31.59
CA LYS A 71 13.92 -17.08 32.87
C LYS A 71 13.10 -16.43 33.97
N VAL A 72 12.62 -17.25 34.89
CA VAL A 72 11.83 -16.82 36.05
C VAL A 72 12.42 -17.43 37.30
N SER A 73 12.42 -16.68 38.41
CA SER A 73 12.85 -17.18 39.71
C SER A 73 11.82 -18.17 40.26
N GLU A 74 12.26 -19.18 41.01
CA GLU A 74 11.33 -20.09 41.70
C GLU A 74 10.50 -19.38 42.78
N ASP A 75 11.09 -18.35 43.40
CA ASP A 75 10.44 -17.51 44.41
C ASP A 75 9.60 -16.37 43.81
N ALA A 76 9.32 -16.42 42.50
CA ALA A 76 8.57 -15.36 41.84
C ALA A 76 7.16 -15.23 42.45
N PRO A 77 6.73 -14.00 42.85
CA PRO A 77 5.39 -13.78 43.36
C PRO A 77 4.34 -14.05 42.29
N VAL A 78 3.12 -14.38 42.77
CA VAL A 78 1.96 -14.59 41.90
C VAL A 78 1.71 -13.33 41.06
N ASN A 79 1.45 -13.52 39.76
CA ASN A 79 1.25 -12.48 38.75
C ASN A 79 2.50 -11.69 38.34
N GLN A 80 3.72 -12.18 38.62
CA GLN A 80 4.91 -11.58 38.03
C GLN A 80 4.88 -11.69 36.50
N SER A 81 4.99 -10.53 35.82
CA SER A 81 5.11 -10.48 34.36
C SER A 81 6.47 -11.01 33.91
N VAL A 82 6.46 -11.90 32.93
CA VAL A 82 7.66 -12.47 32.31
C VAL A 82 7.73 -11.98 30.88
N VAL A 83 8.71 -11.12 30.59
CA VAL A 83 8.97 -10.65 29.22
C VAL A 83 9.89 -11.64 28.53
N LEU A 84 9.50 -12.06 27.35
CA LEU A 84 10.26 -13.00 26.56
C LEU A 84 11.25 -12.26 25.66
N SER A 85 12.45 -12.82 25.50
CA SER A 85 13.56 -12.28 24.69
C SER A 85 14.10 -13.27 23.68
#